data_AF-A0A9W7HG47-F1
#
_entry.id   AF-A0A9W7HG47-F1
#
_cell.length_a   1.000
_cell.length_b   1.000
_cell.length_c   1.000
_cell.angle_alpha   90.00
_cell.angle_beta   90.00
_cell.angle_gamma   90.00
#
_symmetry.space_group_name_H-M   'P 1'
#
loop_
_entity.id
_entity.type
_entity.pdbx_description
1 polymer ?
#
loop_
_entity_poly.entity_id
_entity_poly.type
_entity_poly.pdbx_seq_one_letter_code
_entity_poly.pdbx_strand_id
1 'polypeptide(L)'
;MAKNAKGRNTRRPMSIKQEEEIADMEDLFSEGDTHKIRSSLLDWYDENQRDLPWRRRTTAPKSGNVKNFKKEEEEDENRAYGVWVSEVMLQQTRVQTVIDYYNRWMQKWPTLHHLSQASLEEVNQMWAGLGYYRRARFLLEGAKMIVAGGSEFPNTVSALRKVPGIGDYTAGAIASIAFKQVVPVVDGNVVRVLARLKAISANPKDKFTVKNFWKLAAQLVDPLRPGDFNQSLMELGATLCTPLNPNCTSCPVSSQCRALRNSRNDESVMVTDYPMKVVKAKQRNDFSTVCVVEISAVSQDRSQQSKSDSRFLLVKRPDEGLLAGLWEFPCVTLDEEADLSMRRKLIDQLLKKSFRLDPPKNCSIMSRELVGEFVHVFSHIRRKIYVELLVLHLKGGMHDLFKEDGVKTMDWKLLDSESVSSMGLTSAVRKVYSMVQKFKQNGSSNNSIRSRKRPKCSQT
;
A
#
# COMPACT_ATOMS: atom_id res chain seq x y z
N MET A 1 -27.74 64.69 40.84
CA MET A 1 -26.63 64.26 39.97
C MET A 1 -26.52 62.75 40.03
N ALA A 2 -26.43 62.11 38.88
CA ALA A 2 -26.68 60.69 38.63
C ALA A 2 -25.53 59.74 39.02
N LYS A 3 -25.90 58.48 39.30
CA LYS A 3 -25.33 57.19 38.81
C LYS A 3 -25.48 56.11 39.89
N ASN A 4 -26.58 55.36 39.90
CA ASN A 4 -26.83 54.07 39.20
C ASN A 4 -25.81 52.95 39.47
N ALA A 5 -26.31 51.96 40.22
CA ALA A 5 -25.71 50.67 40.53
C ALA A 5 -25.52 49.79 39.28
N LYS A 6 -24.43 49.02 39.25
CA LYS A 6 -24.27 47.87 38.34
C LYS A 6 -24.04 46.60 39.17
N GLY A 7 -25.03 45.73 39.13
CA GLY A 7 -25.02 44.41 39.75
C GLY A 7 -24.02 43.46 39.09
N ARG A 8 -23.42 42.61 39.92
CA ARG A 8 -22.61 41.45 39.54
C ARG A 8 -23.52 40.39 38.91
N ASN A 9 -23.21 40.02 37.67
CA ASN A 9 -23.91 38.99 36.92
C ASN A 9 -23.30 37.62 37.27
N THR A 10 -23.92 36.89 38.20
CA THR A 10 -23.58 35.50 38.53
C THR A 10 -24.22 34.56 37.51
N ARG A 11 -23.42 34.04 36.58
CA ARG A 11 -23.86 32.99 35.64
C ARG A 11 -24.14 31.70 36.43
N ARG A 12 -25.41 31.27 36.44
CA ARG A 12 -25.82 29.91 36.85
C ARG A 12 -25.17 28.87 35.92
N PRO A 13 -24.75 27.71 36.43
CA PRO A 13 -24.26 26.63 35.57
C PRO A 13 -25.44 26.01 34.81
N MET A 14 -25.34 26.00 33.48
CA MET A 14 -26.28 25.30 32.61
C MET A 14 -26.13 23.80 32.84
N SER A 15 -27.24 23.13 33.16
CA SER A 15 -27.32 21.68 33.23
C SER A 15 -26.94 21.08 31.88
N ILE A 16 -25.93 20.21 31.88
CA ILE A 16 -25.61 19.34 30.76
C ILE A 16 -26.81 18.42 30.56
N LYS A 17 -27.61 18.67 29.54
CA LYS A 17 -28.58 17.68 29.06
C LYS A 17 -27.77 16.53 28.47
N GLN A 18 -27.82 15.37 29.12
CA GLN A 18 -27.47 14.11 28.47
C GLN A 18 -28.44 13.94 27.30
N GLU A 19 -27.89 13.93 26.08
CA GLU A 19 -28.61 13.44 24.91
C GLU A 19 -28.76 11.92 25.09
N GLU A 20 -29.95 11.49 25.51
CA GLU A 20 -30.36 10.10 25.36
C GLU A 20 -30.50 9.83 23.85
N GLU A 21 -29.55 9.06 23.28
CA GLU A 21 -29.68 8.43 21.97
C GLU A 21 -30.95 7.55 22.01
N ILE A 22 -32.08 8.06 21.52
CA ILE A 22 -33.27 7.25 21.24
C ILE A 22 -32.88 6.32 20.09
N ALA A 23 -32.40 5.12 20.42
CA ALA A 23 -32.15 4.08 19.45
C ALA A 23 -33.50 3.55 18.97
N ASP A 24 -33.90 3.95 17.77
CA ASP A 24 -35.10 3.42 17.13
C ASP A 24 -34.94 1.89 16.97
N MET A 25 -35.86 1.08 17.51
CA MET A 25 -35.76 -0.39 17.49
C MET A 25 -35.65 -0.94 16.05
N GLU A 26 -36.08 -0.18 15.04
CA GLU A 26 -36.00 -0.55 13.63
C GLU A 26 -34.56 -0.61 13.08
N ASP A 27 -33.59 0.00 13.76
CA ASP A 27 -32.20 0.07 13.33
C ASP A 27 -31.40 -1.19 13.66
N LEU A 28 -31.87 -2.09 14.54
CA LEU A 28 -31.16 -3.32 14.92
C LEU A 28 -31.71 -4.57 14.23
N PHE A 29 -30.92 -5.63 14.11
CA PHE A 29 -31.41 -6.92 13.63
C PHE A 29 -32.30 -7.56 14.69
N SER A 30 -33.38 -8.22 14.28
CA SER A 30 -34.13 -9.07 15.20
C SER A 30 -33.29 -10.30 15.55
N GLU A 31 -33.62 -10.98 16.66
CA GLU A 31 -32.95 -12.24 17.02
C GLU A 31 -33.13 -13.30 15.93
N GLY A 32 -34.34 -13.41 15.38
CA GLY A 32 -34.65 -14.32 14.28
C GLY A 32 -33.87 -14.01 13.00
N ASP A 33 -33.73 -12.72 12.63
CA ASP A 33 -32.91 -12.33 11.48
C ASP A 33 -31.43 -12.62 11.73
N THR A 34 -30.94 -12.34 12.95
CA THR A 34 -29.55 -12.58 13.35
C THR A 34 -29.20 -14.06 13.20
N HIS A 35 -30.04 -14.95 13.72
CA HIS A 35 -29.84 -16.41 13.60
C HIS A 35 -29.85 -16.87 12.13
N LYS A 36 -30.84 -16.42 11.34
CA LYS A 36 -30.93 -16.77 9.92
C LYS A 36 -29.73 -16.28 9.12
N ILE A 37 -29.30 -15.04 9.34
CA ILE A 37 -28.11 -14.47 8.69
C ILE A 37 -26.87 -15.30 9.03
N ARG A 38 -26.66 -15.62 10.31
CA ARG A 38 -25.52 -16.44 10.76
C ARG A 38 -25.50 -17.80 10.08
N SER A 39 -26.59 -18.57 10.16
CA SER A 39 -26.67 -19.91 9.57
C SER A 39 -26.44 -19.85 8.06
N SER A 40 -27.28 -19.11 7.33
CA SER A 40 -27.22 -19.08 5.86
C SER A 40 -25.87 -18.60 5.33
N LEU A 41 -25.24 -17.63 6.02
CA LEU A 41 -23.97 -17.07 5.58
C LEU A 41 -22.79 -18.00 5.89
N LEU A 42 -22.81 -18.71 7.03
CA LEU A 42 -21.79 -19.69 7.38
C LEU A 42 -21.89 -20.93 6.49
N ASP A 43 -23.10 -21.45 6.27
CA ASP A 43 -23.35 -22.60 5.39
C ASP A 43 -22.85 -22.30 3.96
N TRP A 44 -23.20 -21.13 3.42
CA TRP A 44 -22.69 -20.68 2.14
C TRP A 44 -21.17 -20.53 2.12
N TYR A 45 -20.57 -19.98 3.17
CA TYR A 45 -19.12 -19.76 3.23
C TYR A 45 -18.34 -21.07 3.27
N ASP A 46 -18.84 -22.08 3.97
CA ASP A 46 -18.19 -23.39 4.03
C ASP A 46 -18.08 -24.05 2.66
N GLU A 47 -19.09 -23.84 1.80
CA GLU A 47 -19.13 -24.37 0.42
C GLU A 47 -18.42 -23.48 -0.61
N ASN A 48 -18.42 -22.14 -0.42
CA ASN A 48 -18.07 -21.18 -1.47
C ASN A 48 -16.81 -20.34 -1.19
N GLN A 49 -16.19 -20.46 -0.01
CA GLN A 49 -14.97 -19.71 0.30
C GLN A 49 -13.87 -19.98 -0.72
N ARG A 50 -13.22 -18.91 -1.19
CA ARG A 50 -12.03 -19.06 -2.04
C ARG A 50 -10.87 -19.66 -1.24
N ASP A 51 -10.15 -20.58 -1.87
CA ASP A 51 -8.87 -21.10 -1.37
C ASP A 51 -7.80 -20.01 -1.50
N LEU A 52 -7.44 -19.41 -0.37
CA LEU A 52 -6.45 -18.33 -0.28
C LEU A 52 -5.32 -18.76 0.66
N PRO A 53 -4.05 -18.45 0.35
CA PRO A 53 -2.91 -18.95 1.14
C PRO A 53 -3.01 -18.64 2.64
N TRP A 54 -3.47 -17.43 3.00
CA TRP A 54 -3.62 -16.99 4.39
C TRP A 54 -4.85 -17.55 5.11
N ARG A 55 -5.76 -18.22 4.39
CA ARG A 55 -6.90 -18.93 5.00
C ARG A 55 -6.57 -20.38 5.36
N ARG A 56 -5.56 -20.96 4.71
CA ARG A 56 -5.13 -22.33 4.97
C ARG A 56 -4.61 -22.43 6.39
N ARG A 57 -5.16 -23.35 7.18
CA ARG A 57 -4.50 -23.77 8.42
C ARG A 57 -3.22 -24.50 8.04
N THR A 58 -2.11 -24.14 8.69
CA THR A 58 -0.88 -24.93 8.66
C THR A 58 -1.15 -26.24 9.38
N THR A 59 -1.72 -27.21 8.69
CA THR A 59 -1.85 -28.56 9.22
C THR A 59 -0.48 -29.20 9.19
N ALA A 60 0.28 -29.09 10.27
CA ALA A 60 1.21 -30.16 10.58
C ALA A 60 0.38 -31.46 10.72
N PRO A 61 0.83 -32.61 10.19
CA PRO A 61 0.09 -33.86 10.33
C PRO A 61 -0.17 -34.13 11.82
N LYS A 62 -1.43 -34.39 12.16
CA LYS A 62 -1.86 -34.86 13.48
C LYS A 62 -1.29 -36.25 13.71
N SER A 63 0.00 -36.33 14.03
CA SER A 63 0.60 -37.55 14.54
C SER A 63 0.35 -37.62 16.04
N GLY A 64 -0.55 -38.53 16.46
CA GLY A 64 -0.71 -38.97 17.84
C GLY A 64 -1.63 -38.12 18.72
N ASN A 65 -2.58 -38.79 19.37
CA ASN A 65 -3.60 -38.28 20.30
C ASN A 65 -3.05 -37.71 21.63
N VAL A 66 -2.25 -36.65 21.58
CA VAL A 66 -1.91 -35.86 22.78
C VAL A 66 -2.10 -34.38 22.48
N LYS A 67 -3.09 -33.75 23.13
CA LYS A 67 -3.26 -32.29 23.12
C LYS A 67 -2.08 -31.67 23.85
N ASN A 68 -1.10 -31.18 23.09
CA ASN A 68 0.01 -30.44 23.65
C ASN A 68 -0.34 -28.95 23.58
N PHE A 69 -0.78 -28.37 24.71
CA PHE A 69 -1.25 -26.98 24.77
C PHE A 69 -0.26 -25.97 24.17
N LYS A 70 1.05 -26.17 24.38
CA LYS A 70 2.10 -25.32 23.79
C LYS A 70 2.12 -25.32 22.26
N LYS A 71 1.75 -26.45 21.65
CA LYS A 71 1.73 -26.60 20.18
C LYS A 71 0.51 -25.88 19.59
N GLU A 72 -0.63 -25.90 20.27
CA GLU A 72 -1.82 -25.16 19.85
C GLU A 72 -1.60 -23.64 19.93
N GLU A 73 -0.95 -23.16 21.00
CA GLU A 73 -0.58 -21.75 21.15
C GLU A 73 0.36 -21.28 20.03
N GLU A 74 1.41 -22.06 19.72
CA GLU A 74 2.35 -21.75 18.63
C GLU A 74 1.66 -21.75 17.24
N GLU A 75 0.70 -22.66 17.02
CA GLU A 75 -0.10 -22.70 15.79
C GLU A 75 -1.01 -21.46 15.67
N ASP A 76 -1.64 -21.03 16.76
CA ASP A 76 -2.48 -19.83 16.78
C ASP A 76 -1.67 -18.54 16.61
N GLU A 77 -0.46 -18.45 17.16
CA GLU A 77 0.45 -17.32 16.95
C GLU A 77 0.94 -17.23 15.50
N ASN A 78 1.35 -18.36 14.91
CA ASN A 78 1.74 -18.41 13.50
C ASN A 78 0.57 -18.05 12.58
N ARG A 79 -0.65 -18.47 12.94
CA ARG A 79 -1.87 -18.08 12.26
C ARG A 79 -2.15 -16.58 12.42
N ALA A 80 -1.98 -16.02 13.62
CA ALA A 80 -2.15 -14.60 13.88
C ALA A 80 -1.16 -13.74 13.08
N TYR A 81 0.10 -14.16 13.00
CA TYR A 81 1.11 -13.54 12.15
C TYR A 81 0.73 -13.60 10.67
N GLY A 82 0.34 -14.78 10.17
CA GLY A 82 -0.11 -14.96 8.79
C GLY A 82 -1.31 -14.08 8.44
N VAL A 83 -2.32 -14.03 9.31
CA VAL A 83 -3.49 -13.16 9.16
C VAL A 83 -3.08 -11.69 9.18
N TRP A 84 -2.23 -11.28 10.12
CA TRP A 84 -1.79 -9.89 10.22
C TRP A 84 -1.09 -9.43 8.93
N VAL A 85 -0.18 -10.25 8.39
CA VAL A 85 0.51 -9.97 7.12
C VAL A 85 -0.49 -9.84 5.97
N SER A 86 -1.42 -10.79 5.82
CA SER A 86 -2.40 -10.74 4.72
C SER A 86 -3.34 -9.54 4.83
N GLU A 87 -3.84 -9.23 6.03
CA GLU A 87 -4.73 -8.11 6.26
C GLU A 87 -4.04 -6.78 5.93
N VAL A 88 -2.78 -6.61 6.33
CA VAL A 88 -2.02 -5.42 5.98
C VAL A 88 -1.77 -5.33 4.48
N MET A 89 -1.46 -6.45 3.79
CA MET A 89 -1.29 -6.46 2.33
C MET A 89 -2.60 -6.13 1.58
N LEU A 90 -3.74 -6.64 2.04
CA LEU A 90 -5.06 -6.47 1.41
C LEU A 90 -5.63 -5.05 1.53
N GLN A 91 -5.10 -4.22 2.42
CA GLN A 91 -5.48 -2.81 2.51
C GLN A 91 -5.30 -2.10 1.17
N GLN A 92 -6.41 -1.74 0.52
CA GLN A 92 -6.43 -1.08 -0.79
C GLN A 92 -5.67 -1.82 -1.91
N THR A 93 -5.50 -3.13 -1.78
CA THR A 93 -4.83 -3.99 -2.78
C THR A 93 -5.72 -5.17 -3.12
N ARG A 94 -5.76 -5.58 -4.39
CA ARG A 94 -6.64 -6.68 -4.83
C ARG A 94 -6.07 -8.03 -4.38
N VAL A 95 -6.96 -8.96 -4.00
CA VAL A 95 -6.64 -10.32 -3.57
C VAL A 95 -5.66 -11.02 -4.53
N GLN A 96 -5.95 -11.01 -5.84
CA GLN A 96 -5.11 -11.69 -6.84
C GLN A 96 -3.65 -11.19 -6.84
N THR A 97 -3.45 -9.89 -6.62
CA THR A 97 -2.12 -9.30 -6.53
C THR A 97 -1.42 -9.73 -5.23
N VAL A 98 -2.16 -9.84 -4.13
CA VAL A 98 -1.57 -10.15 -2.81
C VAL A 98 -1.06 -11.59 -2.72
N ILE A 99 -1.67 -12.56 -3.43
CA ILE A 99 -1.30 -13.98 -3.38
C ILE A 99 0.22 -14.19 -3.54
N ASP A 100 0.80 -13.67 -4.62
CA ASP A 100 2.23 -13.88 -4.91
C ASP A 100 3.14 -13.16 -3.92
N TYR A 101 2.71 -12.00 -3.40
CA TYR A 101 3.49 -11.26 -2.40
C TYR A 101 3.45 -11.95 -1.05
N TYR A 102 2.28 -12.43 -0.64
CA TYR A 102 2.09 -13.17 0.59
C TYR A 102 2.92 -14.44 0.59
N ASN A 103 2.87 -15.24 -0.47
CA ASN A 103 3.64 -16.49 -0.56
C ASN A 103 5.16 -16.23 -0.45
N ARG A 104 5.70 -15.26 -1.20
CA ARG A 104 7.12 -14.89 -1.11
C ARG A 104 7.49 -14.32 0.27
N TRP A 105 6.60 -13.54 0.87
CA TRP A 105 6.80 -12.97 2.20
C TRP A 105 6.88 -14.06 3.25
N MET A 106 5.90 -14.96 3.30
CA MET A 106 5.85 -16.07 4.25
C MET A 106 6.98 -17.09 4.01
N GLN A 107 7.47 -17.23 2.77
CA GLN A 107 8.66 -18.04 2.51
C GLN A 107 9.93 -17.42 3.10
N LYS A 108 10.10 -16.09 3.01
CA LYS A 108 11.28 -15.39 3.54
C LYS A 108 11.22 -15.20 5.06
N TRP A 109 10.04 -14.84 5.57
CA TRP A 109 9.78 -14.58 6.98
C TRP A 109 8.55 -15.39 7.42
N PRO A 110 8.73 -16.67 7.75
CA PRO A 110 7.62 -17.54 8.10
C PRO A 110 7.00 -17.23 9.47
N THR A 111 7.77 -16.60 10.37
CA THR A 111 7.30 -16.26 11.73
C THR A 111 7.57 -14.80 12.06
N LEU A 112 6.89 -14.30 13.11
CA LEU A 112 7.09 -12.97 13.67
C LEU A 112 8.56 -12.67 13.97
N HIS A 113 9.28 -13.62 14.57
CA HIS A 113 10.71 -13.48 14.90
C HIS A 113 11.59 -13.30 13.66
N HIS A 114 11.29 -14.00 12.56
CA HIS A 114 12.05 -13.81 11.32
C HIS A 114 11.88 -12.38 10.78
N LEU A 115 10.66 -11.85 10.82
CA LEU A 115 10.39 -10.48 10.38
C LEU A 115 11.05 -9.44 11.30
N SER A 116 11.07 -9.65 12.63
CA SER A 116 11.65 -8.69 13.57
C SER A 116 13.15 -8.48 13.35
N GLN A 117 13.86 -9.49 12.83
CA GLN A 117 15.29 -9.39 12.51
C GLN A 117 15.57 -8.77 11.14
N ALA A 118 14.55 -8.53 10.31
CA ALA A 118 14.73 -7.96 8.99
C ALA A 118 15.17 -6.49 9.04
N SER A 119 15.94 -6.09 8.03
CA SER A 119 16.19 -4.68 7.75
C SER A 119 15.01 -4.03 7.03
N LEU A 120 14.85 -2.71 7.18
CA LEU A 120 13.81 -1.96 6.46
C LEU A 120 14.04 -2.02 4.93
N GLU A 121 15.28 -2.09 4.48
CA GLU A 121 15.59 -2.20 3.06
C GLU A 121 15.08 -3.53 2.47
N GLU A 122 15.31 -4.65 3.16
CA GLU A 122 14.77 -5.94 2.72
C GLU A 122 13.24 -5.97 2.71
N VAL A 123 12.60 -5.41 3.73
CA VAL A 123 11.13 -5.29 3.80
C VAL A 123 10.61 -4.46 2.64
N ASN A 124 11.23 -3.32 2.34
CA ASN A 124 10.87 -2.48 1.19
C ASN A 124 11.07 -3.21 -0.14
N GLN A 125 12.12 -4.01 -0.28
CA GLN A 125 12.36 -4.82 -1.48
C GLN A 125 11.27 -5.88 -1.67
N MET A 126 10.88 -6.59 -0.61
CA MET A 126 9.82 -7.60 -0.69
C MET A 126 8.44 -6.99 -0.95
N TRP A 127 8.21 -5.77 -0.47
CA TRP A 127 6.97 -5.00 -0.67
C TRP A 127 6.92 -4.24 -2.01
N ALA A 128 8.02 -4.22 -2.76
CA ALA A 128 8.16 -3.41 -3.96
C ALA A 128 7.09 -3.76 -5.00
N GLY A 129 6.22 -2.78 -5.29
CA GLY A 129 5.11 -2.92 -6.23
C GLY A 129 3.72 -3.00 -5.60
N LEU A 130 3.59 -3.29 -4.28
CA LEU A 130 2.29 -3.28 -3.59
C LEU A 130 1.77 -1.86 -3.30
N GLY A 131 2.66 -0.87 -3.26
CA GLY A 131 2.32 0.49 -2.87
C GLY A 131 2.04 0.64 -1.37
N TYR A 132 1.82 1.88 -0.93
CA TYR A 132 1.60 2.24 0.48
C TYR A 132 2.66 1.64 1.43
N TYR A 133 3.94 1.87 1.14
CA TYR A 133 5.09 1.26 1.84
C TYR A 133 5.13 1.49 3.35
N ARG A 134 4.45 2.53 3.85
CA ARG A 134 4.27 2.74 5.29
C ARG A 134 3.66 1.52 5.99
N ARG A 135 2.81 0.75 5.30
CA ARG A 135 2.24 -0.51 5.79
C ARG A 135 3.31 -1.55 6.12
N ALA A 136 4.27 -1.75 5.20
CA ALA A 136 5.37 -2.68 5.39
C ALA A 136 6.28 -2.25 6.55
N ARG A 137 6.53 -0.94 6.64
CA ARG A 137 7.29 -0.36 7.76
C ARG A 137 6.61 -0.61 9.10
N PHE A 138 5.30 -0.40 9.20
CA PHE A 138 4.55 -0.67 10.42
C PHE A 138 4.50 -2.17 10.78
N LEU A 139 4.44 -3.07 9.79
CA LEU A 139 4.61 -4.51 10.06
C LEU A 139 5.96 -4.80 10.73
N LEU A 140 7.05 -4.25 10.20
CA LEU A 140 8.38 -4.43 10.77
C LEU A 140 8.51 -3.82 12.18
N GLU A 141 8.05 -2.59 12.35
CA GLU A 141 8.07 -1.89 13.65
C GLU A 141 7.22 -2.64 14.70
N GLY A 142 6.03 -3.11 14.31
CA GLY A 142 5.18 -3.90 15.18
C GLY A 142 5.79 -5.26 15.54
N ALA A 143 6.43 -5.94 14.58
CA ALA A 143 7.10 -7.21 14.84
C ALA A 143 8.26 -7.05 15.82
N LYS A 144 9.07 -5.99 15.64
CA LYS A 144 10.14 -5.63 16.58
C LYS A 144 9.59 -5.30 17.97
N MET A 145 8.49 -4.56 18.05
CA MET A 145 7.84 -4.23 19.31
C MET A 145 7.37 -5.48 20.07
N ILE A 146 6.68 -6.41 19.39
CA ILE A 146 6.15 -7.63 20.02
C ILE A 146 7.30 -8.52 20.51
N VAL A 147 8.33 -8.73 19.68
CA VAL A 147 9.49 -9.55 20.05
C VAL A 147 10.26 -8.94 21.23
N ALA A 148 10.46 -7.62 21.25
CA ALA A 148 11.08 -6.92 22.38
C ALA A 148 10.25 -7.00 23.67
N GLY A 149 8.93 -7.16 23.57
CA GLY A 149 8.00 -7.26 24.70
C GLY A 149 7.84 -8.65 25.30
N GLY A 150 8.60 -9.65 24.86
CA GLY A 150 8.50 -11.03 25.35
C GLY A 150 8.10 -12.06 24.29
N SER A 151 7.97 -11.66 23.03
CA SER A 151 7.68 -12.54 21.87
C SER A 151 6.32 -13.25 21.86
N GLU A 152 5.47 -13.07 22.87
CA GLU A 152 4.08 -13.54 22.85
C GLU A 152 3.21 -12.66 21.94
N PHE A 153 2.48 -13.26 21.00
CA PHE A 153 1.65 -12.50 20.07
C PHE A 153 0.42 -11.93 20.80
N PRO A 154 0.12 -10.61 20.71
CA PRO A 154 -1.03 -10.02 21.38
C PRO A 154 -2.34 -10.68 20.97
N ASN A 155 -3.02 -11.32 21.92
CA ASN A 155 -4.24 -12.08 21.65
C ASN A 155 -5.54 -11.31 21.87
N THR A 156 -5.52 -10.13 22.50
CA THR A 156 -6.71 -9.28 22.71
C THR A 156 -6.75 -8.08 21.77
N VAL A 157 -7.96 -7.63 21.39
CA VAL A 157 -8.15 -6.42 20.59
C VAL A 157 -7.48 -5.19 21.21
N SER A 158 -7.56 -5.03 22.53
CA SER A 158 -6.94 -3.92 23.26
C SER A 158 -5.41 -3.92 23.13
N ALA A 159 -4.78 -5.09 23.25
CA ALA A 159 -3.34 -5.23 23.10
C ALA A 159 -2.91 -5.07 21.63
N LEU A 160 -3.64 -5.66 20.69
CA LEU A 160 -3.39 -5.54 19.24
C LEU A 160 -3.39 -4.08 18.77
N ARG A 161 -4.34 -3.26 19.25
CA ARG A 161 -4.43 -1.82 18.92
C ARG A 161 -3.21 -0.99 19.34
N LYS A 162 -2.39 -1.49 20.28
CA LYS A 162 -1.16 -0.80 20.71
C LYS A 162 -0.03 -0.98 19.72
N VAL A 163 -0.11 -2.00 18.85
CA VAL A 163 0.92 -2.31 17.85
C VAL A 163 0.84 -1.30 16.70
N PRO A 164 1.96 -0.69 16.27
CA PRO A 164 2.00 0.26 15.16
C PRO A 164 1.31 -0.28 13.90
N GLY A 165 0.42 0.53 13.32
CA GLY A 165 -0.29 0.18 12.09
C GLY A 165 -1.47 -0.79 12.26
N ILE A 166 -1.75 -1.29 13.46
CA ILE A 166 -2.96 -2.09 13.74
C ILE A 166 -4.09 -1.17 14.19
N GLY A 167 -5.07 -0.94 13.30
CA GLY A 167 -6.32 -0.24 13.63
C GLY A 167 -7.44 -1.20 14.05
N ASP A 168 -8.65 -0.67 14.27
CA ASP A 168 -9.82 -1.44 14.72
C ASP A 168 -10.13 -2.64 13.83
N TYR A 169 -10.10 -2.44 12.50
CA TYR A 169 -10.33 -3.50 11.53
C TYR A 169 -9.32 -4.65 11.68
N THR A 170 -8.02 -4.32 11.62
CA THR A 170 -6.95 -5.33 11.67
C THR A 170 -6.94 -6.04 13.03
N ALA A 171 -7.17 -5.32 14.12
CA ALA A 171 -7.26 -5.91 15.46
C ALA A 171 -8.43 -6.90 15.56
N GLY A 172 -9.62 -6.53 15.08
CA GLY A 172 -10.78 -7.41 15.04
C GLY A 172 -10.56 -8.63 14.14
N ALA A 173 -9.92 -8.45 12.99
CA ALA A 173 -9.62 -9.54 12.06
C ALA A 173 -8.68 -10.57 12.68
N ILE A 174 -7.56 -10.14 13.25
CA ILE A 174 -6.61 -11.03 13.93
C ILE A 174 -7.30 -11.72 15.12
N ALA A 175 -7.94 -10.95 16.00
CA ALA A 175 -8.55 -11.48 17.23
C ALA A 175 -9.65 -12.50 16.96
N SER A 176 -10.50 -12.26 15.94
CA SER A 176 -11.58 -13.19 15.60
C SER A 176 -11.10 -14.41 14.80
N ILE A 177 -10.19 -14.23 13.84
CA ILE A 177 -9.74 -15.32 12.96
C ILE A 177 -8.75 -16.26 13.66
N ALA A 178 -7.76 -15.70 14.35
CA ALA A 178 -6.73 -16.48 15.02
C ALA A 178 -7.19 -16.91 16.43
N PHE A 179 -7.66 -15.95 17.24
CA PHE A 179 -7.91 -16.18 18.68
C PHE A 179 -9.39 -16.39 19.04
N LYS A 180 -10.27 -16.54 18.04
CA LYS A 180 -11.71 -16.81 18.21
C LYS A 180 -12.45 -15.81 19.12
N GLN A 181 -11.96 -14.57 19.23
CA GLN A 181 -12.68 -13.55 19.99
C GLN A 181 -13.93 -13.11 19.24
N VAL A 182 -15.04 -12.99 19.98
CA VAL A 182 -16.33 -12.56 19.44
C VAL A 182 -16.32 -11.04 19.28
N VAL A 183 -15.65 -10.58 18.22
CA VAL A 183 -15.48 -9.16 17.91
C VAL A 183 -15.78 -8.90 16.43
N PRO A 184 -16.42 -7.77 16.09
CA PRO A 184 -16.75 -7.44 14.71
C PRO A 184 -15.54 -7.00 13.90
N VAL A 185 -15.69 -7.13 12.59
CA VAL A 185 -14.77 -6.59 11.59
C VAL A 185 -15.57 -5.79 10.58
N VAL A 186 -15.16 -4.55 10.30
CA VAL A 186 -15.84 -3.67 9.36
C VAL A 186 -14.85 -3.09 8.35
N ASP A 187 -14.94 -3.55 7.10
CA ASP A 187 -14.26 -2.97 5.93
C ASP A 187 -15.28 -2.37 4.93
N GLY A 188 -14.79 -1.94 3.77
CA GLY A 188 -15.66 -1.43 2.70
C GLY A 188 -16.62 -2.48 2.11
N ASN A 189 -16.32 -3.78 2.24
CA ASN A 189 -17.21 -4.86 1.83
C ASN A 189 -18.35 -5.03 2.84
N VAL A 190 -18.02 -5.14 4.12
CA VAL A 190 -18.95 -5.25 5.24
C VAL A 190 -19.87 -4.03 5.29
N VAL A 191 -19.33 -2.81 5.19
CA VAL A 191 -20.14 -1.57 5.13
C VAL A 191 -21.18 -1.65 4.02
N ARG A 192 -20.81 -2.10 2.83
CA ARG A 192 -21.74 -2.21 1.70
C ARG A 192 -22.81 -3.27 1.94
N VAL A 193 -22.44 -4.43 2.49
CA VAL A 193 -23.39 -5.49 2.82
C VAL A 193 -24.38 -5.00 3.88
N LEU A 194 -23.90 -4.45 4.99
CA LEU A 194 -24.74 -3.95 6.07
C LEU A 194 -25.64 -2.80 5.62
N ALA A 195 -25.12 -1.88 4.80
CA ALA A 195 -25.91 -0.80 4.23
C ALA A 195 -27.07 -1.32 3.40
N ARG A 196 -26.87 -2.39 2.61
CA ARG A 196 -27.93 -3.01 1.81
C ARG A 196 -28.89 -3.83 2.64
N LEU A 197 -28.38 -4.62 3.60
CA LEU A 197 -29.22 -5.40 4.52
C LEU A 197 -30.18 -4.50 5.29
N LYS A 198 -29.72 -3.32 5.72
CA LYS A 198 -30.51 -2.39 6.53
C LYS A 198 -31.07 -1.18 5.77
N ALA A 199 -30.85 -1.10 4.46
CA ALA A 199 -31.23 0.04 3.62
C ALA A 199 -30.72 1.39 4.16
N ILE A 200 -29.46 1.44 4.61
CA ILE A 200 -28.80 2.65 5.10
C ILE A 200 -28.20 3.41 3.91
N SER A 201 -28.84 4.51 3.52
CA SER A 201 -28.37 5.38 2.41
C SER A 201 -27.38 6.46 2.87
N ALA A 202 -27.09 6.57 4.17
CA ALA A 202 -26.21 7.60 4.72
C ALA A 202 -24.78 7.52 4.15
N ASN A 203 -24.03 8.62 4.26
CA ASN A 203 -22.63 8.68 3.85
C ASN A 203 -21.80 7.69 4.68
N PRO A 204 -21.20 6.65 4.07
CA PRO A 204 -20.50 5.60 4.81
C PRO A 204 -19.18 6.05 5.46
N LYS A 205 -18.76 7.30 5.24
CA LYS A 205 -17.57 7.90 5.86
C LYS A 205 -17.91 8.81 7.03
N ASP A 206 -19.18 9.10 7.26
CA ASP A 206 -19.59 9.90 8.41
C ASP A 206 -19.36 9.14 9.73
N LYS A 207 -18.93 9.85 10.78
CA LYS A 207 -18.53 9.24 12.05
C LYS A 207 -19.68 8.50 12.73
N PHE A 208 -20.89 9.05 12.71
CA PHE A 208 -22.07 8.42 13.28
C PHE A 208 -22.45 7.17 12.48
N THR A 209 -22.43 7.28 11.14
CA THR A 209 -22.73 6.15 10.25
C THR A 209 -21.73 5.00 10.42
N VAL A 210 -20.44 5.30 10.55
CA VAL A 210 -19.40 4.29 10.84
C VAL A 210 -19.66 3.61 12.19
N LYS A 211 -19.95 4.36 13.26
CA LYS A 211 -20.30 3.80 14.58
C LYS A 211 -21.50 2.85 14.47
N ASN A 212 -22.51 3.20 13.68
CA ASN A 212 -23.67 2.35 13.43
C ASN A 212 -23.28 1.02 12.74
N PHE A 213 -22.45 1.05 11.69
CA PHE A 213 -21.99 -0.18 11.04
C PHE A 213 -21.21 -1.10 11.99
N TRP A 214 -20.39 -0.54 12.88
CA TRP A 214 -19.71 -1.33 13.92
C TRP A 214 -20.69 -1.97 14.90
N LYS A 215 -21.74 -1.24 15.32
CA LYS A 215 -22.81 -1.77 16.19
C LYS A 215 -23.57 -2.92 15.52
N LEU A 216 -23.93 -2.76 14.25
CA LEU A 216 -24.62 -3.77 13.44
C LEU A 216 -23.75 -5.01 13.24
N ALA A 217 -22.47 -4.83 12.90
CA ALA A 217 -21.54 -5.94 12.78
C ALA A 217 -21.41 -6.69 14.11
N ALA A 218 -21.25 -5.98 15.24
CA ALA A 218 -21.13 -6.58 16.57
C ALA A 218 -22.33 -7.45 16.94
N GLN A 219 -23.53 -7.03 16.55
CA GLN A 219 -24.75 -7.80 16.76
C GLN A 219 -24.76 -9.12 15.98
N LEU A 220 -24.20 -9.10 14.76
CA LEU A 220 -24.24 -10.25 13.86
C LEU A 220 -23.13 -11.28 14.10
N VAL A 221 -21.97 -10.89 14.65
CA VAL A 221 -20.84 -11.81 14.85
C VAL A 221 -21.29 -13.09 15.53
N ASP A 222 -20.99 -14.23 14.91
CA ASP A 222 -21.34 -15.54 15.47
C ASP A 222 -20.49 -15.82 16.73
N PRO A 223 -21.10 -16.23 17.86
CA PRO A 223 -20.37 -16.48 19.10
C PRO A 223 -19.51 -17.75 19.07
N LEU A 224 -19.75 -18.69 18.15
CA LEU A 224 -19.02 -19.95 18.05
C LEU A 224 -17.92 -19.91 16.98
N ARG A 225 -18.18 -19.19 15.88
CA ARG A 225 -17.33 -19.07 14.70
C ARG A 225 -17.08 -17.61 14.30
N PRO A 226 -16.62 -16.73 15.20
CA PRO A 226 -16.53 -15.30 14.92
C PRO A 226 -15.59 -14.97 13.74
N GLY A 227 -14.46 -15.67 13.65
CA GLY A 227 -13.52 -15.52 12.54
C GLY A 227 -14.10 -15.91 11.18
N ASP A 228 -14.80 -17.05 11.11
CA ASP A 228 -15.42 -17.51 9.87
C ASP A 228 -16.59 -16.60 9.49
N PHE A 229 -17.37 -16.13 10.46
CA PHE A 229 -18.46 -15.19 10.22
C PHE A 229 -17.97 -13.83 9.70
N ASN A 230 -16.91 -13.27 10.29
CA ASN A 230 -16.32 -12.02 9.78
C ASN A 230 -15.81 -12.21 8.35
N GLN A 231 -15.13 -13.34 8.08
CA GLN A 231 -14.63 -13.64 6.75
C GLN A 231 -15.76 -13.88 5.73
N SER A 232 -16.84 -14.54 6.11
CA SER A 232 -17.98 -14.79 5.24
C SER A 232 -18.71 -13.51 4.86
N LEU A 233 -18.82 -12.55 5.80
CA LEU A 233 -19.39 -11.23 5.53
C LEU A 233 -18.52 -10.42 4.55
N MET A 234 -17.19 -10.47 4.72
CA MET A 234 -16.24 -9.87 3.77
C MET A 234 -16.31 -10.55 2.39
N GLU A 235 -16.37 -11.89 2.37
CA GLU A 235 -16.44 -12.70 1.15
C GLU A 235 -17.72 -12.44 0.37
N LEU A 236 -18.87 -12.35 1.05
CA LEU A 236 -20.15 -12.01 0.46
C LEU A 236 -20.08 -10.66 -0.26
N GLY A 237 -19.52 -9.64 0.40
CA GLY A 237 -19.31 -8.34 -0.22
C GLY A 237 -18.38 -8.43 -1.42
N ALA A 238 -17.29 -9.18 -1.33
CA ALA A 238 -16.30 -9.29 -2.38
C ALA A 238 -16.80 -10.03 -3.63
N THR A 239 -17.68 -11.03 -3.48
CA THR A 239 -18.00 -12.00 -4.55
C THR A 239 -19.44 -11.89 -5.08
N LEU A 240 -20.42 -11.65 -4.22
CA LEU A 240 -21.84 -11.61 -4.61
C LEU A 240 -22.42 -10.20 -4.50
N CYS A 241 -22.28 -9.56 -3.34
CA CYS A 241 -22.84 -8.24 -3.05
C CYS A 241 -21.88 -7.14 -3.55
N THR A 242 -21.55 -7.14 -4.85
CA THR A 242 -20.54 -6.25 -5.45
C THR A 242 -21.05 -4.81 -5.63
N PRO A 243 -20.15 -3.81 -5.85
CA PRO A 243 -20.56 -2.41 -5.94
C PRO A 243 -21.52 -2.06 -7.08
N LEU A 244 -21.39 -2.68 -8.25
CA LEU A 244 -22.15 -2.34 -9.45
C LEU A 244 -23.20 -3.38 -9.83
N ASN A 245 -22.84 -4.66 -9.84
CA ASN A 245 -23.71 -5.75 -10.31
C ASN A 245 -23.82 -6.82 -9.22
N PRO A 246 -24.56 -6.57 -8.13
CA PRO A 246 -24.71 -7.57 -7.08
C PRO A 246 -25.54 -8.75 -7.57
N ASN A 247 -25.06 -9.98 -7.34
CA ASN A 247 -25.81 -11.20 -7.65
C ASN A 247 -26.79 -11.52 -6.51
N CYS A 248 -27.87 -10.74 -6.45
CA CYS A 248 -28.90 -10.87 -5.40
C CYS A 248 -29.63 -12.21 -5.43
N THR A 249 -29.75 -12.85 -6.60
CA THR A 249 -30.43 -14.14 -6.78
C THR A 249 -29.67 -15.27 -6.09
N SER A 250 -28.34 -15.25 -6.14
CA SER A 250 -27.48 -16.26 -5.48
C SER A 250 -27.07 -15.86 -4.05
N CYS A 251 -27.57 -14.72 -3.54
CA CYS A 251 -27.16 -14.21 -2.23
C CYS A 251 -27.85 -15.01 -1.10
N PRO A 252 -27.10 -15.63 -0.17
CA PRO A 252 -27.63 -16.51 0.88
C PRO A 252 -28.51 -15.77 1.90
N VAL A 253 -28.33 -14.44 2.01
CA VAL A 253 -29.06 -13.57 2.95
C VAL A 253 -30.00 -12.60 2.23
N SER A 254 -30.39 -12.93 0.99
CA SER A 254 -31.27 -12.09 0.17
C SER A 254 -32.65 -11.86 0.79
N SER A 255 -33.18 -12.85 1.51
CA SER A 255 -34.48 -12.76 2.19
C SER A 255 -34.49 -11.76 3.36
N GLN A 256 -33.34 -11.47 3.96
CA GLN A 256 -33.17 -10.46 5.02
C GLN A 256 -32.77 -9.08 4.47
N CYS A 257 -32.59 -8.94 3.15
CA CYS A 257 -32.04 -7.72 2.56
C CYS A 257 -33.13 -6.66 2.32
N ARG A 258 -33.16 -5.62 3.17
CA ARG A 258 -34.13 -4.52 3.03
C ARG A 258 -33.98 -3.76 1.72
N ALA A 259 -32.76 -3.49 1.24
CA ALA A 259 -32.56 -2.81 -0.03
C ALA A 259 -33.11 -3.62 -1.23
N LEU A 260 -32.98 -4.95 -1.20
CA LEU A 260 -33.57 -5.81 -2.22
C LEU A 260 -35.10 -5.82 -2.16
N ARG A 261 -35.67 -5.85 -0.95
CA ARG A 261 -37.11 -5.73 -0.75
C ARG A 261 -37.64 -4.39 -1.28
N ASN A 262 -36.97 -3.29 -0.99
CA ASN A 262 -37.35 -1.97 -1.49
C ASN A 262 -37.30 -1.92 -3.02
N SER A 263 -36.22 -2.43 -3.63
CA SER A 263 -36.06 -2.47 -5.09
C SER A 263 -37.10 -3.35 -5.81
N ARG A 264 -37.65 -4.37 -5.13
CA ARG A 264 -38.77 -5.18 -5.66
C ARG A 264 -40.12 -4.48 -5.56
N ASN A 265 -40.27 -3.56 -4.61
CA ASN A 265 -41.51 -2.83 -4.37
C ASN A 265 -41.58 -1.51 -5.15
N ASP A 266 -40.44 -0.93 -5.51
CA ASP A 266 -40.32 0.33 -6.22
C ASP A 266 -39.18 0.23 -7.26
N GLU A 267 -39.56 0.25 -8.54
CA GLU A 267 -38.63 0.15 -9.67
C GLU A 267 -37.65 1.33 -9.77
N SER A 268 -37.93 2.45 -9.09
CA SER A 268 -37.03 3.61 -9.06
C SER A 268 -35.87 3.45 -8.07
N VAL A 269 -35.94 2.47 -7.16
CA VAL A 269 -34.94 2.21 -6.12
C VAL A 269 -34.11 0.99 -6.49
N MET A 270 -32.79 1.14 -6.49
CA MET A 270 -31.86 0.05 -6.76
C MET A 270 -31.11 -0.37 -5.50
N VAL A 271 -30.76 -1.66 -5.41
CA VAL A 271 -29.88 -2.17 -4.34
C VAL A 271 -28.54 -1.42 -4.31
N THR A 272 -28.09 -0.91 -5.46
CA THR A 272 -26.85 -0.14 -5.62
C THR A 272 -26.91 1.29 -5.11
N ASP A 273 -28.09 1.77 -4.70
CA ASP A 273 -28.24 3.09 -4.08
C ASP A 273 -27.77 3.09 -2.62
N TYR A 274 -27.55 1.90 -2.06
CA TYR A 274 -27.07 1.68 -0.71
C TYR A 274 -25.63 1.09 -0.70
N PRO A 275 -24.67 1.72 0.00
CA PRO A 275 -24.74 3.06 0.60
C PRO A 275 -24.59 4.16 -0.47
N MET A 276 -24.86 5.42 -0.09
CA MET A 276 -24.67 6.56 -0.99
C MET A 276 -23.22 6.64 -1.50
N LYS A 277 -23.09 6.86 -2.80
CA LYS A 277 -21.79 7.04 -3.47
C LYS A 277 -21.15 8.35 -3.03
N VAL A 278 -20.00 8.25 -2.38
CA VAL A 278 -19.22 9.43 -1.99
C VAL A 278 -18.38 9.91 -3.18
N VAL A 279 -18.58 11.16 -3.59
CA VAL A 279 -17.76 11.81 -4.62
C VAL A 279 -16.31 11.88 -4.13
N LYS A 280 -15.36 11.39 -4.95
CA LYS A 280 -13.94 11.45 -4.62
C LYS A 280 -13.42 12.87 -4.87
N ALA A 281 -12.59 13.35 -3.95
CA ALA A 281 -11.86 14.61 -4.15
C ALA A 281 -10.99 14.53 -5.41
N LYS A 282 -10.89 15.66 -6.13
CA LYS A 282 -9.98 15.76 -7.28
C LYS A 282 -8.54 15.61 -6.82
N GLN A 283 -7.75 14.88 -7.60
CA GLN A 283 -6.33 14.70 -7.34
C GLN A 283 -5.59 16.01 -7.64
N ARG A 284 -4.58 16.34 -6.83
CA ARG A 284 -3.69 17.46 -7.15
C ARG A 284 -2.75 17.07 -8.30
N ASN A 285 -2.36 18.03 -9.13
CA ASN A 285 -1.40 17.81 -10.20
C ASN A 285 -0.01 18.26 -9.74
N ASP A 286 0.97 17.36 -9.83
CA ASP A 286 2.36 17.66 -9.48
C ASP A 286 3.25 17.40 -10.71
N PHE A 287 4.43 18.02 -10.76
CA PHE A 287 5.42 17.78 -11.80
C PHE A 287 6.71 17.26 -11.18
N SER A 288 7.48 16.47 -11.93
CA SER A 288 8.79 16.01 -11.49
C SER A 288 9.73 15.83 -12.67
N THR A 289 10.98 16.18 -12.49
CA THR A 289 12.05 15.90 -13.45
C THR A 289 13.00 14.87 -12.85
N VAL A 290 13.23 13.80 -13.60
CA VAL A 290 14.06 12.67 -13.20
C VAL A 290 15.23 12.57 -14.17
N CYS A 291 16.44 12.51 -13.62
CA CYS A 291 17.67 12.33 -14.38
C CYS A 291 18.28 10.97 -14.03
N VAL A 292 18.31 10.08 -15.02
CA VAL A 292 19.06 8.82 -14.90
C VAL A 292 20.52 9.14 -15.20
N VAL A 293 21.33 9.16 -14.15
CA VAL A 293 22.77 9.41 -14.27
C VAL A 293 23.49 8.08 -14.40
N GLU A 294 24.12 7.89 -15.55
CA GLU A 294 24.99 6.76 -15.86
C GLU A 294 26.44 7.23 -15.89
N ILE A 295 27.29 6.55 -15.13
CA ILE A 295 28.72 6.82 -15.06
C ILE A 295 29.43 5.72 -15.84
N SER A 296 30.11 6.10 -16.92
CA SER A 296 30.92 5.18 -17.72
C SER A 296 32.30 5.01 -17.06
N ALA A 297 32.58 3.82 -16.53
CA ALA A 297 33.93 3.46 -16.11
C ALA A 297 34.76 3.02 -17.33
N VAL A 298 35.98 3.55 -17.46
CA VAL A 298 36.96 3.02 -18.39
C VAL A 298 37.80 2.02 -17.61
N SER A 299 37.66 0.72 -17.91
CA SER A 299 38.60 -0.29 -17.40
C SER A 299 39.97 -0.02 -18.02
N GLN A 300 41.00 0.18 -17.19
CA GLN A 300 42.39 0.28 -17.68
C GLN A 300 42.96 -1.07 -18.12
N ASP A 301 42.22 -2.17 -17.91
CA ASP A 301 42.66 -3.50 -18.29
C ASP A 301 42.23 -3.83 -19.74
N ARG A 302 43.19 -3.83 -20.67
CA ARG A 302 42.99 -4.13 -22.10
C ARG A 302 42.82 -5.62 -22.39
N SER A 303 42.81 -6.47 -21.37
CA SER A 303 42.88 -7.92 -21.50
C SER A 303 41.53 -8.66 -21.44
N GLN A 304 40.42 -7.97 -21.16
CA GLN A 304 39.09 -8.59 -21.15
C GLN A 304 38.08 -7.90 -22.07
N GLN A 305 37.41 -8.73 -22.85
CA GLN A 305 36.46 -8.36 -23.89
C GLN A 305 35.25 -7.60 -23.32
N SER A 306 35.05 -6.38 -23.82
CA SER A 306 33.96 -5.42 -23.62
C SER A 306 32.70 -5.90 -22.85
N LYS A 307 32.67 -5.68 -21.53
CA LYS A 307 31.45 -5.22 -20.87
C LYS A 307 31.67 -3.77 -20.48
N SER A 308 30.78 -2.89 -20.95
CA SER A 308 30.70 -1.51 -20.46
C SER A 308 30.33 -1.58 -18.98
N ASP A 309 31.29 -1.34 -18.08
CA ASP A 309 31.07 -1.21 -16.64
C ASP A 309 30.41 0.14 -16.33
N SER A 310 29.21 0.35 -16.86
CA SER A 310 28.44 1.54 -16.55
C SER A 310 27.67 1.34 -15.25
N ARG A 311 27.73 2.34 -14.38
CA ARG A 311 27.01 2.34 -13.10
C ARG A 311 25.98 3.45 -13.04
N PHE A 312 24.84 3.15 -12.47
CA PHE A 312 23.72 4.07 -12.29
C PHE A 312 23.69 4.63 -10.89
N LEU A 313 23.52 5.94 -10.77
CA LEU A 313 23.36 6.62 -9.49
C LEU A 313 21.91 6.51 -9.00
N LEU A 314 21.74 5.95 -7.81
CA LEU A 314 20.48 5.96 -7.08
C LEU A 314 20.65 6.72 -5.77
N VAL A 315 19.55 7.36 -5.35
CA VAL A 315 19.46 8.16 -4.14
C VAL A 315 18.32 7.59 -3.29
N LYS A 316 18.54 7.50 -1.99
CA LYS A 316 17.49 7.11 -1.04
C LYS A 316 16.67 8.35 -0.68
N ARG A 317 15.35 8.22 -0.76
CA ARG A 317 14.43 9.25 -0.30
C ARG A 317 14.51 9.42 1.21
N PRO A 318 14.19 10.61 1.76
CA PRO A 318 14.08 10.82 3.20
C PRO A 318 13.20 9.77 3.89
N ASP A 319 13.40 9.54 5.18
CA ASP A 319 12.65 8.54 5.95
C ASP A 319 11.20 8.97 6.26
N GLU A 320 10.79 10.15 5.79
CA GLU A 320 9.45 10.71 5.92
C GLU A 320 8.89 11.20 4.56
N GLY A 321 7.57 11.37 4.50
CA GLY A 321 6.86 11.88 3.33
C GLY A 321 6.57 10.82 2.26
N LEU A 322 6.35 11.26 1.02
CA LEU A 322 5.97 10.40 -0.09
C LEU A 322 7.09 9.43 -0.44
N LEU A 323 6.78 8.13 -0.47
CA LEU A 323 7.71 7.04 -0.80
C LEU A 323 8.96 7.01 0.10
N ALA A 324 8.77 7.35 1.38
CA ALA A 324 9.82 7.41 2.40
C ALA A 324 10.76 6.19 2.43
N GLY A 325 12.07 6.44 2.48
CA GLY A 325 13.12 5.43 2.60
C GLY A 325 13.33 4.55 1.36
N LEU A 326 12.65 4.81 0.24
CA LEU A 326 12.81 4.07 -1.01
C LEU A 326 13.89 4.69 -1.91
N TRP A 327 14.43 3.86 -2.80
CA TRP A 327 15.46 4.27 -3.75
C TRP A 327 14.85 4.79 -5.06
N GLU A 328 15.44 5.87 -5.59
CA GLU A 328 15.05 6.49 -6.85
C GLU A 328 16.27 7.04 -7.61
N PHE A 329 16.08 7.38 -8.89
CA PHE A 329 17.05 8.19 -9.62
C PHE A 329 16.98 9.66 -9.16
N PRO A 330 18.06 10.45 -9.29
CA PRO A 330 18.05 11.87 -8.99
C PRO A 330 16.81 12.58 -9.54
N CYS A 331 16.02 13.16 -8.65
CA CYS A 331 14.69 13.70 -8.94
C CYS A 331 14.46 15.03 -8.24
N VAL A 332 13.80 15.96 -8.93
CA VAL A 332 13.29 17.22 -8.36
C VAL A 332 11.78 17.28 -8.57
N THR A 333 11.03 17.51 -7.49
CA THR A 333 9.57 17.76 -7.54
C THR A 333 9.31 19.25 -7.77
N LEU A 334 8.31 19.57 -8.58
CA LEU A 334 7.94 20.91 -8.98
C LEU A 334 6.43 21.11 -8.78
N ASP A 335 6.04 22.28 -8.28
CA ASP A 335 4.62 22.65 -8.09
C ASP A 335 3.96 23.06 -9.42
N GLU A 336 4.76 23.58 -10.36
CA GLU A 336 4.32 24.00 -11.70
C GLU A 336 5.13 23.31 -12.81
N GLU A 337 4.58 23.30 -14.02
CA GLU A 337 5.23 22.74 -15.20
C GLU A 337 6.41 23.64 -15.62
N ALA A 338 7.62 23.09 -15.60
CA ALA A 338 8.83 23.82 -15.98
C ALA A 338 9.35 23.39 -17.36
N ASP A 339 9.88 24.35 -18.11
CA ASP A 339 10.55 24.09 -19.38
C ASP A 339 11.83 23.24 -19.22
N LEU A 340 12.40 22.82 -20.35
CA LEU A 340 13.61 21.98 -20.34
C LEU A 340 14.81 22.68 -19.68
N SER A 341 14.97 23.99 -19.87
CA SER A 341 16.11 24.76 -19.35
C SER A 341 16.10 24.79 -17.83
N MET A 342 14.94 25.13 -17.25
CA MET A 342 14.73 25.17 -15.81
C MET A 342 14.86 23.79 -15.19
N ARG A 343 14.30 22.74 -15.82
CA ARG A 343 14.45 21.35 -15.36
C ARG A 343 15.91 20.91 -15.31
N ARG A 344 16.69 21.20 -16.34
CA ARG A 344 18.13 20.90 -16.39
C ARG A 344 18.91 21.64 -15.31
N LYS A 345 18.65 22.94 -15.16
CA LYS A 345 19.27 23.78 -14.13
C LYS A 345 19.06 23.22 -12.72
N LEU A 346 17.85 22.77 -12.40
CA LEU A 346 17.52 22.21 -11.08
C LEU A 346 18.21 20.86 -10.85
N ILE A 347 18.25 19.99 -11.87
CA ILE A 347 19.01 18.73 -11.79
C ILE A 347 20.51 19.02 -11.60
N ASP A 348 21.07 19.95 -12.36
CA ASP A 348 22.50 20.27 -12.26
C ASP A 348 22.86 20.83 -10.88
N GLN A 349 21.98 21.67 -10.31
CA GLN A 349 22.11 22.14 -8.92
C GLN A 349 22.05 20.99 -7.91
N LEU A 350 21.12 20.04 -8.08
CA LEU A 350 21.03 18.84 -7.24
C LEU A 350 22.31 18.00 -7.35
N LEU A 351 22.77 17.73 -8.57
CA LEU A 351 23.95 16.89 -8.81
C LEU A 351 25.23 17.51 -8.26
N LYS A 352 25.39 18.82 -8.44
CA LYS A 352 26.51 19.58 -7.89
C LYS A 352 26.48 19.63 -6.37
N LYS A 353 25.32 19.93 -5.76
CA LYS A 353 25.19 20.09 -4.32
C LYS A 353 25.34 18.75 -3.57
N SER A 354 24.68 17.70 -4.06
CA SER A 354 24.58 16.43 -3.35
C SER A 354 25.67 15.43 -3.71
N PHE A 355 26.21 15.47 -4.93
CA PHE A 355 27.17 14.46 -5.43
C PHE A 355 28.47 15.07 -5.95
N ARG A 356 28.64 16.39 -5.83
CA ARG A 356 29.76 17.15 -6.40
C ARG A 356 29.92 16.93 -7.90
N LEU A 357 28.91 16.49 -8.64
CA LEU A 357 29.03 16.33 -10.10
C LEU A 357 28.84 17.70 -10.76
N ASP A 358 29.95 18.37 -11.12
CA ASP A 358 29.97 19.74 -11.67
C ASP A 358 30.74 19.76 -13.00
N PRO A 359 30.09 19.42 -14.14
CA PRO A 359 30.75 19.50 -15.44
C PRO A 359 31.10 20.96 -15.81
N PRO A 360 32.29 21.23 -16.40
CA PRO A 360 33.32 20.28 -16.82
C PRO A 360 34.43 20.06 -15.76
N LYS A 361 34.26 20.51 -14.52
CA LYS A 361 35.36 20.58 -13.54
C LYS A 361 35.88 19.20 -13.15
N ASN A 362 35.00 18.29 -12.75
CA ASN A 362 35.37 16.96 -12.27
C ASN A 362 34.76 15.79 -13.06
N CYS A 363 33.81 16.07 -13.94
CA CYS A 363 33.27 15.11 -14.89
C CYS A 363 33.07 15.75 -16.26
N SER A 364 33.07 14.94 -17.31
CA SER A 364 32.66 15.34 -18.66
C SER A 364 31.31 14.73 -19.00
N ILE A 365 30.45 15.51 -19.65
CA ILE A 365 29.17 15.04 -20.19
C ILE A 365 29.47 14.33 -21.51
N MET A 366 29.23 13.03 -21.58
CA MET A 366 29.32 12.27 -22.83
C MET A 366 28.08 12.45 -23.69
N SER A 367 26.90 12.38 -23.06
CA SER A 367 25.61 12.62 -23.70
C SER A 367 24.57 13.06 -22.68
N ARG A 368 23.62 13.89 -23.10
CA ARG A 368 22.49 14.32 -22.27
C ARG A 368 21.22 14.40 -23.11
N GLU A 369 20.37 13.39 -23.01
CA GLU A 369 19.26 13.15 -23.93
C GLU A 369 17.91 13.18 -23.22
N LEU A 370 16.92 13.82 -23.85
CA LEU A 370 15.53 13.74 -23.40
C LEU A 370 14.96 12.38 -23.81
N VAL A 371 14.60 11.56 -22.83
CA VAL A 371 14.09 10.21 -23.06
C VAL A 371 12.57 10.23 -23.29
N GLY A 372 11.86 11.12 -22.61
CA GLY A 372 10.42 11.32 -22.76
C GLY A 372 9.73 11.72 -21.46
N GLU A 373 8.41 11.57 -21.44
CA GLU A 373 7.58 11.91 -20.29
C GLU A 373 6.45 10.90 -20.09
N PHE A 374 5.91 10.81 -18.88
CA PHE A 374 4.70 10.05 -18.60
C PHE A 374 3.99 10.55 -17.34
N VAL A 375 2.71 10.18 -17.19
CA VAL A 375 1.95 10.46 -15.97
C VAL A 375 1.95 9.23 -15.06
N HIS A 376 2.26 9.44 -13.79
CA HIS A 376 2.13 8.47 -12.71
C HIS A 376 1.05 8.91 -11.73
N VAL A 377 0.13 8.01 -11.38
CA VAL A 377 -1.04 8.34 -10.57
C VAL A 377 -0.95 7.66 -9.20
N PHE A 378 -0.95 8.46 -8.16
CA PHE A 378 -1.21 8.07 -6.78
C PHE A 378 -2.67 8.34 -6.44
N SER A 379 -3.17 7.82 -5.32
CA SER A 379 -4.56 8.06 -4.92
C SER A 379 -4.93 9.54 -4.75
N HIS A 380 -3.98 10.38 -4.33
CA HIS A 380 -4.17 11.80 -4.07
C HIS A 380 -3.40 12.73 -5.03
N ILE A 381 -2.53 12.19 -5.90
CA ILE A 381 -1.63 12.97 -6.77
C ILE A 381 -1.64 12.39 -8.17
N ARG A 382 -1.79 13.25 -9.18
CA ARG A 382 -1.52 12.94 -10.57
C ARG A 382 -0.22 13.63 -10.97
N ARG A 383 0.88 12.87 -11.11
CA ARG A 383 2.22 13.41 -11.30
C ARG A 383 2.72 13.24 -12.72
N LYS A 384 3.07 14.34 -13.41
CA LYS A 384 3.76 14.30 -14.71
C LYS A 384 5.27 14.22 -14.48
N ILE A 385 5.92 13.21 -15.05
CA ILE A 385 7.33 12.90 -14.87
C ILE A 385 8.05 13.07 -16.19
N TYR A 386 9.08 13.91 -16.20
CA TYR A 386 10.02 14.07 -17.30
C TYR A 386 11.27 13.24 -17.05
N VAL A 387 11.76 12.55 -18.08
CA VAL A 387 12.90 11.64 -17.98
C VAL A 387 14.01 12.11 -18.90
N GLU A 388 15.20 12.29 -18.31
CA GLU A 388 16.45 12.59 -19.01
C GLU A 388 17.49 11.51 -18.71
N LEU A 389 18.31 11.17 -19.70
CA LEU A 389 19.50 10.33 -19.54
C LEU A 389 20.74 11.22 -19.58
N LEU A 390 21.54 11.20 -18.53
CA LEU A 390 22.82 11.90 -18.46
C LEU A 390 23.95 10.86 -18.32
N VAL A 391 24.79 10.77 -19.34
CA VAL A 391 25.96 9.90 -19.34
C VAL A 391 27.19 10.73 -19.04
N LEU A 392 27.88 10.39 -17.96
CA LEU A 392 29.06 11.09 -17.46
C LEU A 392 30.29 10.20 -17.53
N HIS A 393 31.43 10.84 -17.75
CA HIS A 393 32.75 10.25 -17.55
C HIS A 393 33.49 11.03 -16.45
N LEU A 394 34.06 10.32 -15.47
CA LEU A 394 34.76 10.93 -14.33
C LEU A 394 36.23 11.11 -14.67
N LYS A 395 36.77 12.32 -14.46
CA LYS A 395 38.16 12.65 -14.84
C LYS A 395 39.22 11.99 -13.93
N GLY A 396 38.88 11.67 -12.69
CA GLY A 396 39.78 11.04 -11.70
C GLY A 396 39.44 9.58 -11.36
N GLY A 397 38.66 8.91 -12.22
CA GLY A 397 38.12 7.58 -11.94
C GLY A 397 37.04 7.58 -10.85
N MET A 398 36.49 6.40 -10.54
CA MET A 398 35.40 6.28 -9.57
C MET A 398 35.83 6.68 -8.15
N HIS A 399 37.12 6.53 -7.81
CA HIS A 399 37.67 6.76 -6.46
C HIS A 399 37.51 8.20 -5.95
N ASP A 400 37.46 9.21 -6.82
CA ASP A 400 37.34 10.62 -6.39
C ASP A 400 35.93 11.01 -5.93
N LEU A 401 34.89 10.22 -6.25
CA LEU A 401 33.55 10.40 -5.64
C LEU A 401 33.52 9.96 -4.16
N PHE A 402 34.49 9.14 -3.73
CA PHE A 402 34.52 8.49 -2.41
C PHE A 402 35.41 9.18 -1.38
N LYS A 403 36.00 10.35 -1.67
CA LYS A 403 36.71 11.14 -0.65
C LYS A 403 35.67 11.73 0.31
N GLU A 404 35.37 10.98 1.36
CA GLU A 404 34.59 11.40 2.51
C GLU A 404 35.27 12.60 3.16
N ASP A 405 34.69 13.78 2.96
CA ASP A 405 34.80 14.89 3.92
C ASP A 405 33.70 15.91 3.63
N GLY A 406 32.79 16.08 4.59
CA GLY A 406 31.84 17.20 4.64
C GLY A 406 30.38 16.88 4.23
N VAL A 407 29.54 16.69 5.26
CA VAL A 407 28.07 16.70 5.28
C VAL A 407 27.38 15.72 4.31
N LYS A 408 27.20 14.46 4.75
CA LYS A 408 26.26 13.51 4.11
C LYS A 408 24.85 14.12 4.12
N THR A 409 24.42 14.68 2.99
CA THR A 409 23.09 15.29 2.86
C THR A 409 22.03 14.28 2.40
N MET A 410 22.45 13.21 1.69
CA MET A 410 21.58 12.13 1.21
C MET A 410 22.36 10.80 1.10
N ASP A 411 21.68 9.69 1.41
CA ASP A 411 22.21 8.35 1.13
C ASP A 411 22.13 8.05 -0.38
N TRP A 412 23.19 7.51 -0.96
CA TRP A 412 23.27 7.19 -2.38
C TRP A 412 24.05 5.90 -2.62
N LYS A 413 23.84 5.28 -3.80
CA LYS A 413 24.63 4.12 -4.25
C LYS A 413 24.79 4.08 -5.76
N LEU A 414 25.85 3.42 -6.20
CA LEU A 414 26.13 3.16 -7.61
C LEU A 414 25.94 1.68 -7.90
N LEU A 415 25.00 1.37 -8.79
CA LEU A 415 24.62 0.01 -9.14
C LEU A 415 24.89 -0.26 -10.61
N ASP A 416 25.35 -1.47 -10.94
CA ASP A 416 25.37 -1.96 -12.31
C ASP A 416 23.94 -2.21 -12.84
N SER A 417 23.84 -2.48 -14.14
CA SER A 417 22.56 -2.69 -14.83
C SER A 417 21.75 -3.88 -14.31
N GLU A 418 22.41 -4.95 -13.86
CA GLU A 418 21.76 -6.16 -13.36
C GLU A 418 21.20 -5.90 -11.95
N SER A 419 22.00 -5.28 -11.09
CA SER A 419 21.63 -4.83 -9.75
C SER A 419 20.43 -3.87 -9.76
N VAL A 420 20.37 -2.91 -10.70
CA VAL A 420 19.20 -2.03 -10.84
C VAL A 420 17.94 -2.82 -11.25
N SER A 421 18.11 -3.83 -12.10
CA SER A 421 16.98 -4.62 -12.63
C SER A 421 16.38 -5.57 -11.59
N SER A 422 17.21 -6.12 -10.71
CA SER A 422 16.81 -7.05 -9.63
C SER A 422 16.34 -6.33 -8.36
N MET A 423 16.62 -5.04 -8.22
CA MET A 423 16.23 -4.25 -7.06
C MET A 423 14.72 -4.02 -6.96
N GLY A 424 14.21 -4.05 -5.72
CA GLY A 424 12.82 -3.71 -5.39
C GLY A 424 12.50 -2.21 -5.53
N LEU A 425 12.45 -1.72 -6.77
CA LEU A 425 12.13 -0.33 -7.09
C LEU A 425 10.62 -0.10 -7.23
N THR A 426 10.19 1.13 -6.96
CA THR A 426 8.80 1.55 -7.18
C THR A 426 8.41 1.43 -8.66
N SER A 427 7.12 1.30 -8.95
CA SER A 427 6.62 1.18 -10.32
C SER A 427 7.00 2.38 -11.21
N ALA A 428 7.02 3.59 -10.65
CA ALA A 428 7.48 4.79 -11.36
C ALA A 428 8.98 4.71 -11.72
N VAL A 429 9.84 4.36 -10.75
CA VAL A 429 11.29 4.26 -10.96
C VAL A 429 11.64 3.13 -11.93
N ARG A 430 10.97 1.97 -11.82
CA ARG A 430 11.13 0.86 -12.77
C ARG A 430 10.72 1.27 -14.19
N LYS A 431 9.65 2.07 -14.33
CA LYS A 431 9.21 2.60 -15.63
C LYS A 431 10.24 3.57 -16.21
N VAL A 432 10.79 4.49 -15.40
CA VAL A 432 11.88 5.39 -15.81
C VAL A 432 13.06 4.58 -16.37
N TYR A 433 13.52 3.58 -15.63
CA TYR A 433 14.63 2.74 -16.07
C TYR A 433 14.32 1.98 -17.36
N SER A 434 13.12 1.41 -17.46
CA SER A 434 12.66 0.70 -18.67
C SER A 434 12.61 1.64 -19.88
N MET A 435 12.22 2.91 -19.71
CA MET A 435 12.24 3.91 -20.77
C MET A 435 13.67 4.18 -21.26
N VAL A 436 14.63 4.33 -20.34
CA VAL A 436 16.05 4.51 -20.68
C VAL A 436 16.61 3.31 -21.44
N GLN A 437 16.31 2.08 -20.98
CA GLN A 437 16.77 0.87 -21.65
C GLN A 437 16.23 0.76 -23.08
N LYS A 438 14.94 1.04 -23.28
CA LYS A 438 14.33 1.08 -24.63
C LYS A 438 14.94 2.17 -25.51
N PHE A 439 15.19 3.35 -24.94
CA PHE A 439 15.83 4.46 -25.66
C PHE A 439 17.22 4.09 -26.18
N LYS A 440 18.05 3.46 -25.33
CA LYS A 440 19.39 2.99 -25.71
C LYS A 440 19.37 1.91 -26.80
N GLN A 441 18.42 0.98 -26.72
CA GLN A 441 18.24 -0.06 -27.74
C GLN A 441 17.91 0.57 -29.10
N ASN A 442 16.94 1.49 -29.14
CA ASN A 442 16.54 2.17 -30.38
C ASN A 442 17.65 3.06 -30.98
N GLY A 443 18.45 3.72 -30.13
CA GLY A 443 19.59 4.51 -30.57
C GLY A 443 20.71 3.64 -31.19
N SER A 444 20.90 2.43 -30.69
CA SER A 444 21.90 1.48 -31.23
C SER A 444 21.47 0.90 -32.59
N SER A 445 20.17 0.66 -32.78
CA SER A 445 19.60 0.19 -34.06
C SER A 445 19.80 1.20 -35.20
N ASN A 446 19.63 2.50 -34.92
CA ASN A 446 19.77 3.57 -35.92
C ASN A 446 21.22 3.84 -36.34
N ASN A 447 22.21 3.53 -35.51
CA ASN A 447 23.62 3.66 -35.88
C ASN A 447 24.12 2.54 -36.82
N SER A 448 23.46 1.38 -36.86
CA SER A 448 23.81 0.30 -37.80
C SER A 448 23.44 0.63 -39.27
N ILE A 449 22.40 1.44 -39.48
CA ILE A 449 21.86 1.76 -40.81
C ILE A 449 22.64 2.91 -41.49
N ARG A 450 23.34 3.76 -40.74
CA ARG A 450 24.11 4.90 -41.30
C ARG A 450 25.49 4.54 -41.89
N SER A 451 25.93 3.29 -41.82
CA SER A 451 27.26 2.87 -42.33
C SER A 451 27.30 2.42 -43.79
N ARG A 452 26.17 2.40 -44.52
CA ARG A 452 26.14 2.03 -45.95
C ARG A 452 25.50 3.11 -46.81
N LYS A 453 26.33 4.05 -47.28
CA LYS A 453 26.30 4.67 -48.63
C LYS A 453 27.31 5.83 -48.69
N ARG A 454 28.52 5.57 -49.18
CA ARG A 454 29.32 6.59 -49.87
C ARG A 454 28.91 6.54 -51.36
N PRO A 455 28.41 7.62 -51.97
CA PRO A 455 28.32 7.68 -53.42
C PRO A 455 29.73 7.91 -53.98
N LYS A 456 30.13 7.10 -54.97
CA LYS A 456 31.32 7.32 -55.78
C LYS A 456 31.17 8.63 -56.54
N CYS A 457 32.24 9.43 -56.50
CA CYS A 457 32.48 10.58 -57.36
C CYS A 457 32.58 10.10 -58.81
N SER A 458 31.88 10.76 -59.74
CA SER A 458 32.14 10.66 -61.18
C SER A 458 32.32 12.06 -61.73
N GLN A 459 33.54 12.32 -62.19
CA GLN A 459 33.92 13.43 -63.04
C GLN A 459 33.14 13.35 -64.37
N THR A 460 32.60 14.47 -64.81
CA THR A 460 32.74 15.05 -66.15
C THR A 460 32.23 16.47 -66.11
#